data_AF-A0A9P2XIA7-F1
#
_entry.id   AF-A0A9P2XIA7-F1
#
_cell.length_a   1.000
_cell.length_b   1.000
_cell.length_c   1.000
_cell.angle_alpha   90.00
_cell.angle_beta   90.00
_cell.angle_gamma   90.00
#
_symmetry.space_group_name_H-M   'P 1'
#
loop_
_entity.id
_entity.type
_entity.pdbx_description
1 polymer ?
#
loop_
_entity_poly.entity_id
_entity_poly.type
_entity_poly.pdbx_seq_one_letter_code
_entity_poly.pdbx_strand_id
1 'polypeptide(L)'
;MQLSPWPSSKLESEQVDWLILHFNHWFSHHNVTLVRGEFEPEYFPANDHEPAKIQFAHGFFNSALHEISHWTIAGAKRRLLPDLGYWYAPDGRTKEQQDLFEQVEIKPQAIEWLFAQSFGRKFRVSLDNLTGDGGDGRKFKDNVYAQVQRYFSGEAKLPADAARFIECICQCTRAGAALQLNEFKRELLD
;
A
#
# COMPACT_ATOMS: atom_id res chain seq x y z
N MET A 1 -7.96 13.23 15.51
CA MET A 1 -6.95 13.24 14.44
C MET A 1 -5.85 12.23 14.74
N GLN A 2 -5.10 12.39 15.83
CA GLN A 2 -4.14 11.40 16.31
C GLN A 2 -4.65 10.76 17.63
N LEU A 3 -4.66 9.44 17.72
CA LEU A 3 -5.10 8.69 18.91
C LEU A 3 -3.94 8.36 19.85
N SER A 4 -2.73 8.19 19.30
CA SER A 4 -1.50 8.03 20.08
C SER A 4 -0.28 8.57 19.32
N PRO A 5 0.82 8.93 20.00
CA PRO A 5 2.05 9.42 19.35
C PRO A 5 2.67 8.38 18.42
N TRP A 6 3.25 8.81 17.30
CA TRP A 6 3.97 7.93 16.37
C TRP A 6 5.23 7.34 17.04
N PRO A 7 5.36 6.01 17.16
CA PRO A 7 6.47 5.38 17.88
C PRO A 7 7.70 5.20 16.95
N SER A 8 8.34 6.31 16.58
CA SER A 8 9.44 6.32 15.59
C SER A 8 10.71 5.57 16.03
N SER A 9 11.03 5.52 17.32
CA SER A 9 12.23 4.85 17.87
C SER A 9 11.95 3.48 18.50
N LYS A 10 10.85 2.85 18.12
CA LYS A 10 10.30 1.66 18.77
C LYS A 10 10.30 0.44 17.85
N LEU A 11 9.88 -0.71 18.39
CA LEU A 11 9.79 -1.96 17.63
C LEU A 11 8.76 -1.84 16.49
N GLU A 12 8.99 -2.57 15.40
CA GLU A 12 8.07 -2.57 14.26
C GLU A 12 6.66 -3.03 14.66
N SER A 13 6.53 -3.98 15.59
CA SER A 13 5.23 -4.41 16.12
C SER A 13 4.43 -3.26 16.74
N GLU A 14 5.07 -2.36 17.49
CA GLU A 14 4.41 -1.17 18.07
C GLU A 14 3.99 -0.17 16.98
N GLN A 15 4.77 -0.07 15.89
CA GLN A 15 4.41 0.75 14.73
C GLN A 15 3.23 0.16 13.97
N VAL A 16 3.16 -1.16 13.86
CA VAL A 16 2.03 -1.89 13.25
C VAL A 16 0.76 -1.71 14.09
N ASP A 17 0.85 -1.85 15.41
CA ASP A 17 -0.28 -1.61 16.31
C ASP A 17 -0.78 -0.16 16.20
N TRP A 18 0.14 0.80 16.09
CA TRP A 18 -0.18 2.19 15.84
C TRP A 18 -0.93 2.38 14.51
N LEU A 19 -0.43 1.75 13.44
CA LEU A 19 -1.03 1.81 12.10
C LEU A 19 -2.45 1.25 12.11
N ILE A 20 -2.66 0.07 12.70
CA ILE A 20 -4.00 -0.54 12.84
C ILE A 20 -4.96 0.39 13.56
N LEU A 21 -4.56 0.90 14.73
CA LEU A 21 -5.38 1.81 15.54
C LEU A 21 -5.82 3.04 14.75
N HIS A 22 -4.89 3.68 14.05
CA HIS A 22 -5.16 4.92 13.34
C HIS A 22 -5.91 4.71 12.04
N PHE A 23 -5.58 3.67 11.27
CA PHE A 23 -6.32 3.32 10.05
C PHE A 23 -7.80 3.07 10.38
N ASN A 24 -8.07 2.22 11.39
CA ASN A 24 -9.45 1.88 11.79
C ASN A 24 -10.23 3.10 12.27
N HIS A 25 -9.57 4.07 12.90
CA HIS A 25 -10.20 5.32 13.28
C HIS A 25 -10.48 6.23 12.07
N TRP A 26 -9.47 6.48 11.23
CA TRP A 26 -9.58 7.40 10.09
C TRP A 26 -10.57 6.93 9.02
N PHE A 27 -10.62 5.61 8.79
CA PHE A 27 -11.47 4.99 7.77
C PHE A 27 -12.71 4.29 8.36
N SER A 28 -13.04 4.53 9.63
CA SER A 28 -14.27 4.00 10.26
C SER A 28 -15.55 4.27 9.46
N HIS A 29 -15.62 5.41 8.77
CA HIS A 29 -16.72 5.79 7.89
C HIS A 29 -16.89 4.91 6.64
N HIS A 30 -15.87 4.12 6.27
CA HIS A 30 -15.93 3.14 5.19
C HIS A 30 -16.37 1.74 5.66
N ASN A 31 -16.65 1.55 6.96
CA ASN A 31 -16.98 0.25 7.55
C ASN A 31 -15.90 -0.82 7.22
N VAL A 32 -14.63 -0.45 7.36
CA VAL A 32 -13.47 -1.29 7.07
C VAL A 32 -12.49 -1.27 8.25
N THR A 33 -11.83 -2.40 8.47
CA THR A 33 -10.79 -2.56 9.48
C THR A 33 -9.53 -3.17 8.87
N LEU A 34 -8.37 -2.72 9.32
CA LEU A 34 -7.07 -3.33 9.08
C LEU A 34 -6.81 -4.35 10.18
N VAL A 35 -6.44 -5.56 9.81
CA VAL A 35 -6.20 -6.67 10.74
C VAL A 35 -4.89 -7.37 10.42
N ARG A 36 -4.19 -7.80 11.46
CA ARG A 36 -2.97 -8.63 11.32
C ARG A 36 -3.38 -10.06 11.01
N GLY A 37 -2.86 -10.62 9.91
CA GLY A 37 -2.94 -12.03 9.56
C GLY A 37 -1.63 -12.76 9.86
N GLU A 38 -1.72 -14.09 9.96
CA GLU A 38 -0.57 -14.98 10.24
C GLU A 38 0.11 -15.45 8.95
N PHE A 39 -0.65 -15.69 7.89
CA PHE A 39 -0.21 -16.33 6.66
C PHE A 39 -0.36 -15.38 5.46
N GLU A 40 -1.39 -15.58 4.63
CA GLU A 40 -1.59 -14.83 3.40
C GLU A 40 -2.35 -13.51 3.66
N PRO A 41 -2.06 -12.46 2.87
CA PRO A 41 -2.93 -11.30 2.81
C PRO A 41 -4.26 -11.68 2.16
N GLU A 42 -5.35 -11.06 2.61
CA GLU A 42 -6.67 -11.26 2.00
C GLU A 42 -7.57 -10.06 2.28
N TYR A 43 -8.38 -9.68 1.30
CA TYR A 43 -9.48 -8.74 1.52
C TYR A 43 -10.81 -9.46 1.67
N PHE A 44 -11.43 -9.30 2.84
CA PHE A 44 -12.79 -9.77 3.11
C PHE A 44 -13.78 -8.62 2.96
N PRO A 45 -14.76 -8.70 2.04
CA PRO A 45 -15.80 -7.69 1.95
C PRO A 45 -16.69 -7.71 3.21
N ALA A 46 -17.31 -6.56 3.51
CA ALA A 46 -18.25 -6.45 4.60
C ALA A 46 -19.46 -7.36 4.39
N ASN A 47 -20.04 -7.85 5.49
CA ASN A 47 -21.29 -8.61 5.49
C ASN A 47 -22.23 -8.08 6.60
N ASP A 48 -23.37 -8.75 6.79
CA ASP A 48 -24.40 -8.31 7.76
C ASP A 48 -23.94 -8.32 9.23
N HIS A 49 -22.83 -9.00 9.53
CA HIS A 49 -22.31 -9.19 10.89
C HIS A 49 -20.98 -8.49 11.14
N GLU A 50 -20.18 -8.27 10.10
CA GLU A 50 -18.80 -7.79 10.24
C GLU A 50 -18.47 -6.69 9.21
N PRO A 51 -17.65 -5.69 9.61
CA PRO A 51 -17.06 -4.76 8.66
C PRO A 51 -16.14 -5.49 7.68
N ALA A 52 -15.79 -4.82 6.58
CA ALA A 52 -14.76 -5.31 5.69
C ALA A 52 -13.42 -5.43 6.43
N LYS A 53 -12.60 -6.39 6.05
CA LYS A 53 -11.27 -6.62 6.64
C LYS A 53 -10.20 -6.57 5.57
N ILE A 54 -9.22 -5.71 5.76
CA ILE A 54 -7.95 -5.73 5.03
C ILE A 54 -6.98 -6.51 5.91
N GLN A 55 -6.71 -7.77 5.55
CA GLN A 55 -5.76 -8.62 6.28
C GLN A 55 -4.40 -8.56 5.60
N PHE A 56 -3.35 -8.26 6.37
CA PHE A 56 -1.97 -8.26 5.87
C PHE A 56 -1.13 -9.35 6.53
N ALA A 57 -0.13 -9.84 5.81
CA ALA A 57 0.66 -11.00 6.18
C ALA A 57 1.73 -10.72 7.24
N HIS A 58 1.98 -11.74 8.07
CA HIS A 58 3.12 -11.87 8.98
C HIS A 58 3.37 -10.70 9.97
N GLY A 59 2.38 -9.82 10.14
CA GLY A 59 2.56 -8.64 11.00
C GLY A 59 3.59 -7.64 10.49
N PHE A 60 4.01 -7.68 9.22
CA PHE A 60 4.99 -6.74 8.68
C PHE A 60 4.36 -5.41 8.29
N PHE A 61 5.04 -4.30 8.62
CA PHE A 61 4.53 -2.96 8.36
C PHE A 61 4.36 -2.69 6.86
N ASN A 62 5.33 -3.11 6.04
CA ASN A 62 5.25 -2.91 4.59
C ASN A 62 4.13 -3.76 3.96
N SER A 63 3.87 -4.98 4.48
CA SER A 63 2.72 -5.76 4.03
C SER A 63 1.42 -5.01 4.31
N ALA A 64 1.26 -4.40 5.48
CA ALA A 64 0.09 -3.56 5.76
C ALA A 64 -0.05 -2.37 4.80
N LEU A 65 1.06 -1.68 4.48
CA LEU A 65 1.02 -0.57 3.52
C LEU A 65 0.62 -1.05 2.11
N HIS A 66 1.13 -2.21 1.70
CA HIS A 66 0.81 -2.82 0.42
C HIS A 66 -0.69 -3.11 0.28
N GLU A 67 -1.28 -3.80 1.26
CA GLU A 67 -2.72 -4.12 1.25
C GLU A 67 -3.61 -2.86 1.27
N ILE A 68 -3.23 -1.85 2.06
CA ILE A 68 -3.93 -0.57 2.06
C ILE A 68 -3.83 0.09 0.67
N SER A 69 -2.67 0.00 0.00
CA SER A 69 -2.50 0.57 -1.34
C SER A 69 -3.50 -0.03 -2.34
N HIS A 70 -3.66 -1.35 -2.35
CA HIS A 70 -4.65 -2.05 -3.16
C HIS A 70 -6.07 -1.59 -2.84
N TRP A 71 -6.42 -1.55 -1.56
CA TRP A 71 -7.75 -1.13 -1.11
C TRP A 71 -8.09 0.31 -1.52
N THR A 72 -7.13 1.24 -1.45
CA THR A 72 -7.36 2.64 -1.84
C THR A 72 -7.57 2.82 -3.35
N ILE A 73 -7.07 1.91 -4.17
CA ILE A 73 -7.28 1.89 -5.63
C ILE A 73 -8.63 1.25 -5.98
N ALA A 74 -9.05 0.25 -5.21
CA ALA A 74 -10.29 -0.45 -5.45
C ALA A 74 -11.51 0.45 -5.26
N GLY A 75 -12.28 0.66 -6.33
CA GLY A 75 -13.54 1.39 -6.26
C GLY A 75 -14.66 0.61 -5.56
N ALA A 76 -15.80 1.27 -5.33
CA ALA A 76 -16.92 0.73 -4.55
C ALA A 76 -17.36 -0.68 -4.97
N LYS A 77 -17.43 -0.98 -6.28
CA LYS A 77 -17.81 -2.32 -6.77
C LYS A 77 -16.79 -3.40 -6.42
N ARG A 78 -15.49 -3.08 -6.46
CA ARG A 78 -14.41 -4.02 -6.15
C ARG A 78 -14.35 -4.32 -4.65
N ARG A 79 -14.63 -3.33 -3.80
CA ARG A 79 -14.75 -3.52 -2.35
C ARG A 79 -15.89 -4.44 -1.90
N LEU A 80 -16.74 -4.91 -2.83
CA LEU A 80 -17.76 -5.94 -2.57
C LEU A 80 -17.28 -7.36 -2.89
N LEU A 81 -16.08 -7.52 -3.44
CA LEU A 81 -15.53 -8.80 -3.88
C LEU A 81 -14.38 -9.22 -2.96
N PRO A 82 -14.23 -10.53 -2.68
CA PRO A 82 -12.99 -11.07 -2.13
C PRO A 82 -11.78 -10.62 -2.94
N ASP A 83 -10.68 -10.30 -2.25
CA ASP A 83 -9.44 -9.77 -2.84
C ASP A 83 -9.63 -8.61 -3.82
N LEU A 84 -10.69 -7.82 -3.59
CA LEU A 84 -11.06 -6.68 -4.41
C LEU A 84 -11.32 -7.06 -5.89
N GLY A 85 -11.52 -8.35 -6.17
CA GLY A 85 -11.63 -8.90 -7.52
C GLY A 85 -10.33 -8.86 -8.33
N TYR A 86 -9.16 -8.74 -7.68
CA TYR A 86 -7.87 -8.97 -8.32
C TYR A 86 -7.63 -10.47 -8.51
N TRP A 87 -6.86 -10.80 -9.54
CA TRP A 87 -6.45 -12.17 -9.81
C TRP A 87 -5.20 -12.49 -8.98
N TYR A 88 -5.15 -13.68 -8.36
CA TYR A 88 -3.95 -14.21 -7.73
C TYR A 88 -3.14 -15.05 -8.74
N ALA A 89 -1.90 -14.63 -9.03
CA ALA A 89 -0.97 -15.43 -9.81
C ALA A 89 0.12 -15.98 -8.86
N PRO A 90 0.18 -17.32 -8.66
CA PRO A 90 1.16 -17.92 -7.76
C PRO A 90 2.59 -17.70 -8.26
N ASP A 91 3.55 -17.91 -7.36
CA ASP A 91 4.98 -17.93 -7.68
C ASP A 91 5.32 -18.90 -8.83
N GLY A 92 6.44 -18.64 -9.52
CA GLY A 92 6.86 -19.40 -10.70
C GLY A 92 6.28 -18.86 -12.00
N ARG A 93 6.00 -17.54 -12.06
CA ARG A 93 5.41 -16.89 -13.23
C ARG A 93 6.38 -16.88 -14.41
N THR A 94 5.84 -17.12 -15.62
CA THR A 94 6.58 -16.89 -16.87
C THR A 94 6.83 -15.40 -17.06
N LYS A 95 7.70 -15.05 -18.01
CA LYS A 95 7.99 -13.65 -18.32
C LYS A 95 6.74 -12.87 -18.73
N GLU A 96 5.86 -13.46 -19.54
CA GLU A 96 4.62 -12.82 -19.98
C GLU A 96 3.63 -12.62 -18.83
N GLN A 97 3.57 -13.58 -17.90
CA GLN A 97 2.76 -13.46 -16.69
C GLN A 97 3.32 -12.40 -15.75
N GLN A 98 4.65 -12.32 -15.61
CA GLN A 98 5.31 -11.28 -14.86
C GLN A 98 5.04 -9.88 -15.46
N ASP A 99 5.14 -9.74 -16.78
CA ASP A 99 4.87 -8.46 -17.45
C ASP A 99 3.41 -7.98 -17.23
N LEU A 100 2.44 -8.92 -17.12
CA LEU A 100 1.05 -8.61 -16.76
C LEU A 100 0.89 -8.24 -15.28
N PHE A 101 1.58 -8.95 -14.39
CA PHE A 101 1.62 -8.63 -12.96
C PHE A 101 2.18 -7.22 -12.73
N GLU A 102 3.34 -6.91 -13.32
CA GLU A 102 3.96 -5.60 -13.19
C GLU A 102 3.02 -4.48 -13.66
N GLN A 103 2.27 -4.67 -14.75
CA GLN A 103 1.31 -3.68 -15.23
C GLN A 103 0.22 -3.35 -14.21
N VAL A 104 -0.32 -4.34 -13.49
CA VAL A 104 -1.36 -4.12 -12.48
C VAL A 104 -0.80 -3.56 -11.17
N GLU A 105 0.48 -3.84 -10.90
CA GLU A 105 1.20 -3.43 -9.69
C GLU A 105 1.82 -2.03 -9.73
N ILE A 106 1.91 -1.38 -10.90
CA ILE A 106 2.49 -0.03 -11.01
C ILE A 106 1.80 0.95 -10.07
N LYS A 107 0.46 0.94 -10.00
CA LYS A 107 -0.29 1.89 -9.16
C LYS A 107 -0.25 1.52 -7.68
N PRO A 108 -0.51 0.27 -7.27
CA PRO A 108 -0.34 -0.17 -5.88
C PRO A 108 1.04 0.21 -5.34
N GLN A 109 2.11 -0.20 -6.02
CA GLN A 109 3.48 0.02 -5.53
C GLN A 109 3.91 1.49 -5.57
N ALA A 110 3.41 2.31 -6.50
CA ALA A 110 3.61 3.75 -6.45
C ALA A 110 2.93 4.39 -5.23
N ILE A 111 1.73 3.95 -4.87
CA ILE A 111 1.00 4.44 -3.69
C ILE A 111 1.63 3.93 -2.39
N GLU A 112 2.06 2.67 -2.36
CA GLU A 112 2.80 2.09 -1.25
C GLU A 112 4.08 2.89 -0.96
N TRP A 113 4.80 3.31 -2.01
CA TRP A 113 5.97 4.17 -1.86
C TRP A 113 5.62 5.53 -1.25
N LEU A 114 4.53 6.16 -1.67
CA LEU A 114 4.05 7.41 -1.07
C LEU A 114 3.75 7.19 0.43
N PHE A 115 3.09 6.09 0.81
CA PHE A 115 2.81 5.78 2.21
C PHE A 115 4.09 5.55 3.01
N ALA A 116 5.03 4.77 2.49
CA ALA A 116 6.31 4.51 3.14
C ALA A 116 7.08 5.83 3.37
N GLN A 117 7.12 6.71 2.38
CA GLN A 117 7.76 8.02 2.51
C GLN A 117 7.05 8.92 3.54
N SER A 118 5.73 8.86 3.65
CA SER A 118 4.97 9.55 4.71
C SER A 118 5.35 9.09 6.12
N PHE A 119 5.77 7.83 6.28
CA PHE A 119 6.32 7.31 7.54
C PHE A 119 7.85 7.48 7.69
N GLY A 120 8.53 8.01 6.67
CA GLY A 120 10.00 8.07 6.63
C GLY A 120 10.66 6.69 6.53
N ARG A 121 9.95 5.70 5.97
CA ARG A 121 10.42 4.32 5.79
C ARG A 121 11.00 4.11 4.40
N LYS A 122 11.91 3.15 4.29
CA LYS A 122 12.39 2.67 2.99
C LYS A 122 11.31 1.85 2.30
N PHE A 123 11.19 2.06 1.00
CA PHE A 123 10.35 1.28 0.11
C PHE A 123 11.23 0.53 -0.89
N ARG A 124 10.81 -0.67 -1.28
CA ARG A 124 11.43 -1.46 -2.34
C ARG A 124 10.32 -2.04 -3.19
N VAL A 125 10.49 -1.95 -4.49
CA VAL A 125 9.59 -2.61 -5.45
C VAL A 125 9.66 -4.12 -5.23
N SER A 126 8.50 -4.75 -5.09
CA SER A 126 8.38 -6.20 -4.99
C SER A 126 8.07 -6.79 -6.36
N LEU A 127 8.93 -7.67 -6.86
CA LEU A 127 8.65 -8.44 -8.08
C LEU A 127 7.78 -9.66 -7.81
N ASP A 128 7.65 -10.07 -6.54
CA ASP A 128 6.79 -11.16 -6.07
C ASP A 128 6.89 -12.46 -6.90
N ASN A 129 8.11 -12.84 -7.29
CA ASN A 129 8.36 -14.02 -8.12
C ASN A 129 9.71 -14.62 -7.71
N LEU A 130 9.70 -15.47 -6.69
CA LEU A 130 10.89 -16.06 -6.06
C LEU A 130 11.49 -17.18 -6.91
N THR A 131 10.67 -17.94 -7.64
CA THR A 131 11.12 -19.10 -8.43
C THR A 131 10.94 -18.98 -9.94
N GLY A 132 10.31 -17.90 -10.42
CA GLY A 132 10.06 -17.67 -11.85
C GLY A 132 11.06 -16.75 -12.56
N ASP A 133 10.73 -16.36 -13.80
CA ASP A 133 11.54 -15.45 -14.62
C ASP A 133 11.12 -13.99 -14.41
N GLY A 134 11.45 -13.46 -13.23
CA GLY A 134 11.12 -12.08 -12.81
C GLY A 134 11.98 -10.98 -13.44
N GLY A 135 13.10 -11.33 -14.08
CA GLY A 135 14.10 -10.36 -14.52
C GLY A 135 14.65 -9.48 -13.39
N ASP A 136 15.19 -8.31 -13.74
CA ASP A 136 15.77 -7.34 -12.78
C ASP A 136 14.79 -6.23 -12.35
N GLY A 137 13.56 -6.26 -12.87
CA GLY A 137 12.52 -5.29 -12.56
C GLY A 137 12.81 -3.85 -12.98
N ARG A 138 13.86 -3.56 -13.77
CA ARG A 138 14.28 -2.17 -14.07
C ARG A 138 13.15 -1.35 -14.69
N LYS A 139 12.48 -1.91 -15.71
CA LYS A 139 11.33 -1.27 -16.36
C LYS A 139 10.17 -1.07 -15.39
N PHE A 140 9.91 -2.04 -14.51
CA PHE A 140 8.84 -1.93 -13.53
C PHE A 140 9.10 -0.80 -12.54
N LYS A 141 10.31 -0.72 -12.00
CA LYS A 141 10.74 0.38 -11.14
C LYS A 141 10.67 1.74 -11.86
N ASP A 142 11.06 1.80 -13.13
CA ASP A 142 10.92 3.03 -13.95
C ASP A 142 9.44 3.44 -14.08
N ASN A 143 8.55 2.47 -14.31
CA ASN A 143 7.11 2.71 -14.42
C ASN A 143 6.49 3.14 -13.08
N VAL A 144 6.90 2.53 -11.96
CA VAL A 144 6.47 2.93 -10.61
C VAL A 144 6.92 4.36 -10.31
N TYR A 145 8.17 4.70 -10.59
CA TYR A 145 8.68 6.06 -10.43
C TYR A 145 7.95 7.08 -11.33
N ALA A 146 7.74 6.75 -12.60
CA ALA A 146 6.97 7.58 -13.51
C ALA A 146 5.53 7.79 -13.01
N GLN A 147 4.90 6.76 -12.43
CA GLN A 147 3.56 6.88 -11.87
C GLN A 147 3.52 7.83 -10.66
N VAL A 148 4.54 7.82 -9.80
CA VAL A 148 4.68 8.82 -8.72
C VAL A 148 4.78 10.23 -9.31
N GLN A 149 5.63 10.44 -10.32
CA GLN A 149 5.75 11.74 -11.00
C GLN A 149 4.41 12.22 -11.56
N ARG A 150 3.63 11.33 -12.19
CA ARG A 150 2.29 11.65 -12.71
C ARG A 150 1.29 12.05 -11.63
N TYR A 151 1.37 11.45 -10.43
CA TYR A 151 0.52 11.88 -9.31
C TYR A 151 0.87 13.29 -8.85
N PHE A 152 2.16 13.65 -8.81
CA PHE A 152 2.61 15.00 -8.43
C PHE A 152 2.34 16.06 -9.52
N SER A 153 2.43 15.70 -10.81
CA SER A 153 2.17 16.63 -11.91
C SER A 153 0.67 16.89 -12.14
N GLY A 154 -0.19 16.04 -11.59
CA GLY A 154 -1.64 16.07 -11.85
C GLY A 154 -2.07 15.39 -13.15
N GLU A 155 -1.14 14.80 -13.91
CA GLU A 155 -1.45 13.98 -15.09
C GLU A 155 -2.27 12.73 -14.70
N ALA A 156 -1.93 12.13 -13.56
CA ALA A 156 -2.72 11.06 -12.95
C ALA A 156 -3.37 11.56 -11.66
N LYS A 157 -4.65 11.23 -11.48
CA LYS A 157 -5.35 11.51 -10.23
C LYS A 157 -4.99 10.47 -9.17
N LEU A 158 -4.45 10.92 -8.04
CA LEU A 158 -4.27 10.08 -6.85
C LEU A 158 -5.65 9.67 -6.30
N PRO A 159 -5.89 8.39 -5.95
CA PRO A 159 -7.15 7.97 -5.34
C PRO A 159 -7.45 8.76 -4.06
N ALA A 160 -8.72 9.11 -3.84
CA ALA A 160 -9.12 9.97 -2.74
C ALA A 160 -8.76 9.39 -1.37
N ASP A 161 -8.98 8.07 -1.19
CA ASP A 161 -8.63 7.39 0.06
C ASP A 161 -7.11 7.31 0.28
N ALA A 162 -6.31 7.17 -0.79
CA ALA A 162 -4.85 7.24 -0.70
C ALA A 162 -4.38 8.63 -0.29
N ALA A 163 -4.93 9.68 -0.90
CA ALA A 163 -4.62 11.07 -0.54
C ALA A 163 -4.97 11.37 0.92
N ARG A 164 -6.15 10.93 1.37
CA ARG A 164 -6.60 11.08 2.77
C ARG A 164 -5.68 10.34 3.74
N PHE A 165 -5.24 9.14 3.40
CA PHE A 165 -4.32 8.37 4.25
C PHE A 165 -2.96 9.08 4.39
N ILE A 166 -2.38 9.54 3.27
CA ILE A 166 -1.13 10.32 3.26
C ILE A 166 -1.25 11.57 4.14
N GLU A 167 -2.34 12.32 4.00
CA GLU A 167 -2.59 13.53 4.80
C GLU A 167 -2.57 13.19 6.31
N CYS A 168 -3.30 12.15 6.72
CA CYS A 168 -3.38 11.75 8.12
C CYS A 168 -2.04 11.30 8.69
N ILE A 169 -1.28 10.53 7.90
CA ILE A 169 0.07 10.10 8.28
C ILE A 169 0.95 11.34 8.46
N CYS A 170 1.05 12.21 7.46
CA CYS A 170 1.91 13.39 7.51
C CYS A 170 1.55 14.32 8.68
N GLN A 171 0.26 14.48 9.00
CA GLN A 171 -0.17 15.21 10.19
C GLN A 171 0.39 14.61 11.49
N CYS A 172 0.46 13.28 11.59
CA CYS A 172 0.88 12.58 12.81
C CYS A 172 2.39 12.32 12.90
N THR A 173 3.10 12.20 11.77
CA THR A 173 4.49 11.72 11.71
C THR A 173 5.46 12.78 11.21
N ARG A 174 4.96 13.83 10.54
CA ARG A 174 5.76 14.83 9.83
C ARG A 174 5.33 16.27 10.14
N ALA A 175 4.66 16.49 11.27
CA ALA A 175 4.13 17.80 11.66
C ALA A 175 3.27 18.48 10.56
N GLY A 176 2.56 17.67 9.76
CA GLY A 176 1.73 18.14 8.65
C GLY A 176 2.48 18.47 7.36
N ALA A 177 3.80 18.29 7.30
CA ALA A 177 4.57 18.54 6.08
C ALA A 177 4.17 17.55 4.95
N ALA A 178 3.62 18.10 3.87
CA ALA A 178 3.25 17.35 2.67
C ALA A 178 4.48 16.75 1.98
N LEU A 179 4.28 15.59 1.35
CA LEU A 179 5.29 14.95 0.51
C LEU A 179 5.69 15.89 -0.64
N GLN A 180 6.97 15.87 -1.00
CA GLN A 180 7.53 16.60 -2.13
C GLN A 180 8.12 15.64 -3.15
N LEU A 181 8.00 15.98 -4.45
CA LEU A 181 8.49 15.12 -5.52
C LEU A 181 10.01 14.84 -5.42
N ASN A 182 10.80 15.78 -4.89
CA ASN A 182 12.24 15.62 -4.72
C ASN A 182 12.64 14.60 -3.63
N GLU A 183 11.70 14.11 -2.83
CA GLU A 183 11.88 13.00 -1.91
C GLU A 183 11.93 11.64 -2.63
N PHE A 184 11.45 11.60 -3.87
CA PHE A 184 11.37 10.40 -4.69
C PHE A 184 12.47 10.45 -5.74
N LYS A 185 13.36 9.45 -5.72
CA LYS A 185 14.41 9.29 -6.72
C LYS A 185 14.43 7.86 -7.21
N ARG A 186 14.62 7.67 -8.51
CA ARG A 186 14.55 6.34 -9.14
C ARG A 186 15.56 5.37 -8.54
N GLU A 187 16.74 5.84 -8.18
CA GLU A 187 17.80 5.06 -7.53
C GLU A 187 17.43 4.55 -6.13
N LEU A 188 16.39 5.09 -5.49
CA LEU A 188 15.91 4.59 -4.20
C LEU A 188 15.09 3.30 -4.34
N LEU A 189 14.73 2.92 -5.57
CA LEU A 189 14.03 1.67 -5.88
C LEU A 189 14.99 0.50 -6.15
N ASP A 190 16.31 0.74 -6.13
CA ASP A 190 17.33 -0.27 -6.41
C ASP A 190 17.74 -1.11 -5.19
#